data_AF-A0A497J9E3-F1
#
_entry.id   AF-A0A497J9E3-F1
#
_cell.length_a   1.000
_cell.length_b   1.000
_cell.length_c   1.000
_cell.angle_alpha   90.00
_cell.angle_beta   90.00
_cell.angle_gamma   90.00
#
_symmetry.space_group_name_H-M   'P 1'
#
loop_
_entity.id
_entity.type
_entity.pdbx_description
1 polymer ?
#
loop_
_entity_poly.entity_id
_entity_poly.type
_entity_poly.pdbx_seq_one_letter_code
_entity_poly.pdbx_strand_id
1 'polypeptide(L)' 'MIVIDASALVAHLLGEKNFEKYFYEELWSIDLLIKESTNALIIAFRRGRINENSLQICFKALKKLSNIIEFESQAKI' A
#
# COMPACT_ATOMS: atom_id res chain seq x y z
N MET A 1 3.48 12.20 12.13
CA MET A 1 2.53 11.06 12.12
C MET A 1 1.57 11.25 10.97
N ILE A 2 1.72 10.42 9.94
CA ILE A 2 0.84 10.43 8.76
C ILE A 2 0.02 9.14 8.79
N VAL A 3 -1.31 9.27 8.77
CA VAL A 3 -2.20 8.11 8.58
C VAL A 3 -2.37 7.88 7.09
N ILE A 4 -2.05 6.67 6.62
CA ILE A 4 -2.20 6.30 5.21
C ILE A 4 -3.34 5.31 5.02
N ASP A 5 -4.06 5.44 3.92
CA ASP A 5 -5.07 4.49 3.48
C ASP A 5 -4.55 3.63 2.31
N ALA A 6 -5.34 2.64 1.89
CA ALA A 6 -4.94 1.73 0.83
C ALA A 6 -4.74 2.44 -0.51
N SER A 7 -5.50 3.50 -0.78
CA SER A 7 -5.40 4.23 -2.03
C SER A 7 -4.06 4.96 -2.15
N ALA A 8 -3.61 5.64 -1.10
CA ALA A 8 -2.31 6.30 -1.06
C ALA A 8 -1.14 5.30 -1.17
N LEU A 9 -1.25 4.16 -0.50
CA LEU A 9 -0.24 3.10 -0.57
C LEU A 9 -0.14 2.50 -1.98
N VAL A 10 -1.27 2.19 -2.61
CA VAL A 10 -1.27 1.62 -3.97
C VAL A 10 -0.73 2.62 -4.99
N ALA A 11 -1.10 3.90 -4.88
CA ALA A 11 -0.57 4.95 -5.75
C ALA A 11 0.97 5.04 -5.65
N HIS A 12 1.51 4.97 -4.43
CA HIS A 12 2.95 4.90 -4.22
C HIS A 12 3.59 3.65 -4.86
N LEU A 13 3.01 2.47 -4.63
CA LEU A 13 3.52 1.20 -5.17
C LEU A 13 3.52 1.16 -6.70
N LEU A 14 2.56 1.83 -7.34
CA LEU A 14 2.44 1.93 -8.78
C LEU A 14 3.31 3.05 -9.38
N GLY A 15 4.06 3.80 -8.56
CA GLY A 15 4.91 4.89 -9.01
C GLY A 15 4.13 6.11 -9.51
N GLU A 16 2.93 6.35 -8.97
CA GLU A 16 2.18 7.56 -9.27
C GLU A 16 2.94 8.78 -8.73
N LYS A 17 3.00 9.85 -9.55
CA LYS A 17 3.74 11.07 -9.21
C LYS A 17 3.22 11.67 -7.90
N ASN A 18 4.13 12.25 -7.12
CA ASN A 18 3.90 12.98 -5.85
C ASN A 18 3.68 12.13 -4.59
N PHE A 19 3.71 10.80 -4.67
CA PHE A 19 3.49 9.96 -3.47
C PHE A 19 4.77 9.61 -2.69
N GLU A 20 5.95 9.78 -3.29
CA GLU A 20 7.23 9.37 -2.69
C GLU A 20 7.58 10.13 -1.40
N LYS A 21 7.20 11.41 -1.30
CA LYS A 21 7.54 12.28 -0.16
C LYS A 21 6.85 11.90 1.15
N TYR A 22 5.77 11.13 1.11
CA TYR A 22 4.96 10.81 2.29
C TYR A 22 5.47 9.58 3.06
N PHE A 23 6.41 8.81 2.49
CA PHE A 23 6.87 7.53 3.06
C PHE A 23 8.18 7.62 3.85
N TYR A 24 8.67 8.84 4.15
CA TYR A 24 9.88 9.08 4.95
C TYR A 24 9.62 9.43 6.43
N GLU A 25 8.36 9.48 6.85
CA GLU A 25 7.94 9.80 8.23
C GLU A 25 7.36 8.56 8.94
N GLU A 26 7.06 8.66 10.24
CA GLU A 26 6.30 7.62 10.97
C GLU A 26 4.89 7.47 10.37
N LEU A 27 4.61 6.27 9.85
CA LEU A 27 3.37 5.92 9.14
C LEU A 27 2.48 5.06 10.02
N TRP A 28 1.21 5.47 10.10
CA TRP A 28 0.18 4.78 10.84
C TRP A 28 -0.92 4.31 9.90
N SER A 29 -1.51 3.17 10.21
CA SER A 29 -2.65 2.67 9.44
C SER A 29 -3.53 1.74 10.26
N ILE A 30 -4.69 1.42 9.71
CA ILE A 30 -5.57 0.37 10.20
C ILE A 30 -5.11 -0.98 9.63
N ASP A 31 -5.28 -2.04 10.41
CA ASP A 31 -4.99 -3.46 10.08
C ASP A 31 -5.58 -3.97 8.73
N LEU A 32 -6.50 -3.22 8.13
CA LEU A 32 -7.13 -3.53 6.85
C LEU A 32 -6.28 -3.14 5.62
N LEU A 33 -5.33 -2.22 5.78
CA LEU A 33 -4.56 -1.59 4.70
C LEU A 33 -3.88 -2.60 3.78
N ILE A 34 -3.20 -3.60 4.36
CA ILE A 34 -2.45 -4.59 3.57
C ILE A 34 -3.39 -5.42 2.71
N LYS A 35 -4.56 -5.78 3.23
CA LYS A 35 -5.56 -6.58 2.52
C LYS A 35 -6.16 -5.79 1.35
N GLU A 36 -6.54 -4.54 1.59
CA GLU A 36 -7.09 -3.67 0.55
C GLU A 36 -6.07 -3.34 -0.55
N SER A 37 -4.82 -3.04 -0.15
CA SER A 37 -3.74 -2.77 -1.10
C SER A 37 -3.42 -4.00 -1.95
N THR A 38 -3.37 -5.18 -1.33
CA THR A 38 -3.19 -6.45 -2.05
C THR A 38 -4.32 -6.68 -3.06
N ASN A 39 -5.57 -6.49 -2.65
CA ASN A 39 -6.73 -6.64 -3.53
C ASN A 39 -6.69 -5.67 -4.72
N ALA A 40 -6.34 -4.40 -4.48
CA ALA A 40 -6.22 -3.40 -5.53
C ALA A 40 -5.15 -3.77 -6.56
N LEU A 41 -3.97 -4.25 -6.12
CA LEU A 41 -2.91 -4.74 -7.01
C LEU A 41 -3.36 -5.94 -7.85
N ILE A 42 -4.03 -6.92 -7.24
CA ILE A 42 -4.57 -8.08 -7.96
C ILE A 42 -5.61 -7.65 -9.00
N ILE A 43 -6.51 -6.72 -8.65
CA ILE A 43 -7.51 -6.17 -9.59
C ILE A 43 -6.83 -5.44 -10.76
N ALA A 44 -5.79 -4.64 -10.49
CA ALA A 44 -5.03 -3.95 -11.52
C ALA A 44 -4.37 -4.95 -12.49
N PHE A 45 -3.76 -6.01 -11.98
CA PHE A 45 -3.18 -7.08 -12.78
C PHE A 45 -4.24 -7.82 -13.62
N ARG A 46 -5.35 -8.24 -12.99
CA ARG A 46 -6.45 -8.93 -13.69
C ARG A 46 -7.07 -8.10 -14.81
N ARG A 47 -7.02 -6.78 -14.70
CA ARG A 47 -7.50 -5.84 -15.72
C ARG A 47 -6.45 -5.50 -16.78
N GLY A 48 -5.27 -6.11 -16.74
CA GLY A 48 -4.17 -5.84 -17.67
C GLY A 48 -3.53 -4.46 -17.50
N ARG A 49 -3.79 -3.76 -16.38
CA ARG A 49 -3.22 -2.42 -16.12
C ARG A 49 -1.75 -2.48 -15.72
N ILE A 50 -1.33 -3.61 -15.13
CA ILE A 50 0.05 -3.91 -14.77
C ILE A 50 0.39 -5.33 -15.22
N ASN A 51 1.67 -5.57 -15.51
CA ASN A 51 2.17 -6.90 -15.86
C ASN A 51 2.64 -7.67 -14.61
N GLU A 52 2.99 -8.95 -14.80
CA GLU A 52 3.43 -9.83 -13.71
C GLU A 52 4.68 -9.29 -12.99
N ASN A 53 5.67 -8.80 -13.73
CA ASN A 53 6.88 -8.20 -13.15
C ASN A 53 6.54 -7.02 -12.23
N SER A 54 5.65 -6.13 -12.67
CA SER A 54 5.20 -4.97 -11.90
C SER A 54 4.45 -5.41 -10.65
N LEU A 55 3.59 -6.43 -10.75
CA LEU A 55 2.88 -6.99 -9.61
C LEU A 55 3.85 -7.58 -8.57
N GLN A 56 4.87 -8.33 -9.01
CA GLN A 56 5.90 -8.88 -8.12
C GLN A 56 6.71 -7.79 -7.41
N ILE A 57 7.06 -6.71 -8.12
CA ILE A 57 7.74 -5.55 -7.52
C ILE A 57 6.84 -4.90 -6.46
N CYS A 58 5.56 -4.67 -6.78
CA CYS A 58 4.59 -4.09 -5.84
C CYS A 58 4.43 -4.94 -4.59
N PHE A 59 4.34 -6.27 -4.71
CA PHE A 59 4.25 -7.15 -3.54
C PHE A 59 5.52 -7.16 -2.69
N LYS A 60 6.70 -7.11 -3.31
CA LYS A 60 7.97 -6.98 -2.57
C LYS A 60 8.02 -5.65 -1.81
N ALA A 61 7.58 -4.56 -2.43
CA ALA A 61 7.54 -3.25 -1.80
C ALA A 61 6.49 -3.18 -0.67
N LEU A 62 5.28 -3.73 -0.89
CA LEU A 62 4.22 -3.84 0.10
C LEU A 62 4.70 -4.59 1.37
N LYS A 63 5.39 -5.72 1.18
CA LYS A 63 5.96 -6.50 2.29
C LYS A 63 7.05 -5.74 3.06
N LYS A 64 7.81 -4.87 2.40
CA LYS A 64 8.80 -4.02 3.08
C LYS A 64 8.11 -2.92 3.88
N LEU A 65 7.11 -2.26 3.29
CA LEU A 65 6.37 -1.18 3.92
C LEU A 65 5.56 -1.67 5.13
N SER A 66 5.02 -2.89 5.10
CA SER A 66 4.32 -3.47 6.26
C SER A 66 5.19 -3.65 7.50
N ASN A 67 6.52 -3.63 7.37
CA ASN A 67 7.42 -3.71 8.52
C ASN A 67 7.72 -2.34 9.14
N ILE A 68 7.31 -1.25 8.48
CA ILE A 68 7.58 0.14 8.88
C ILE A 68 6.29 0.83 9.35
N ILE A 69 5.13 0.38 8.85
CA ILE A 69 3.83 0.92 9.22
C ILE A 69 3.42 0.37 10.59
N GLU A 70 3.07 1.27 11.51
CA GLU A 70 2.40 0.89 12.75
C GLU A 70 0.90 0.68 12.48
N PHE A 71 0.38 -0.45 12.96
CA PHE A 71 -1.00 -0.83 12.75
C PHE A 71 -1.81 -0.65 14.03
N GLU A 72 -2.89 0.12 13.90
CA GLU A 72 -3.91 0.25 14.92
C GLU A 72 -5.09 -0.69 14.61
N SER A 73 -5.56 -1.35 15.67
CA SER A 73 -6.82 -2.09 15.61
C SER A 73 -7.95 -1.08 15.42
N GLN A 74 -8.87 -1.34 14.49
CA GLN A 74 -10.16 -0.64 14.51
C GLN A 74 -10.80 -0.90 15.88
N ALA A 75 -10.82 0.10 16.75
CA ALA A 75 -11.54 0.03 18.01
C ALA A 75 -13.00 -0.35 17.67
N LYS A 76 -13.50 -1.42 18.30
CA LYS A 76 -14.92 -1.75 18.26
C LYS A 76 -15.68 -0.58 18.89
N ILE A 77 -16.27 0.26 18.04
CA ILE A 77 -17.31 1.22 18.44
C ILE A 77 -18.61 0.44 18.66
#